data_AF-A0A6G1BYG0-F1
#
_entry.id   AF-A0A6G1BYG0-F1
#
_cell.length_a   1.000
_cell.length_b   1.000
_cell.length_c   1.000
_cell.angle_alpha   90.00
_cell.angle_beta   90.00
_cell.angle_gamma   90.00
#
_symmetry.space_group_name_H-M   'P 1'
#
loop_
_entity.id
_entity.type
_entity.pdbx_description
1 polymer ?
#
loop_
_entity_poly.entity_id
_entity_poly.type
_entity_poly.pdbx_seq_one_letter_code
_entity_poly.pdbx_strand_id
1 'polypeptide(L)'
;MHPTTPLAFYRQVLAVCPQLQALHLRRYSSPWYATLVVDGMLELWELVVDRCGFLTVNLRAAPTLERVACVDGPIALAFGEAPRPACLSLTYALDDRLVLVRNWKLSCHLGDTPAMTELFVCFTGPPRWMTSGPLHSPLPGLRRLVVTDMPSTWDVSWPRVILEAAPSFEMLVSTQVMVELQVW
;
A
#
# COMPACT_ATOMS: atom_id res chain seq x y z
N MET A 1 -5.60 -6.05 -28.13
CA MET A 1 -6.61 -5.95 -27.07
C MET A 1 -6.49 -7.19 -26.19
N HIS A 2 -5.98 -7.07 -24.97
CA HIS A 2 -5.93 -8.19 -24.04
C HIS A 2 -7.32 -8.43 -23.46
N PRO A 3 -7.76 -9.68 -23.28
CA PRO A 3 -9.03 -9.96 -22.63
C PRO A 3 -8.96 -9.45 -21.19
N THR A 4 -9.80 -8.47 -20.88
CA THR A 4 -10.09 -8.01 -19.52
C THR A 4 -10.67 -9.21 -18.77
N THR A 5 -9.87 -9.89 -17.94
CA THR A 5 -10.40 -10.86 -16.98
C THR A 5 -11.38 -10.10 -16.10
N PRO A 6 -12.71 -10.27 -16.22
CA PRO A 6 -13.63 -9.35 -15.59
C PRO A 6 -13.46 -9.47 -14.08
N LEU A 7 -13.56 -8.37 -13.33
CA LEU A 7 -13.64 -8.36 -11.87
C LEU A 7 -14.60 -9.44 -11.32
N ALA A 8 -15.64 -9.77 -12.10
CA ALA A 8 -16.58 -10.86 -11.86
C ALA A 8 -15.91 -12.25 -11.72
N PHE A 9 -14.87 -12.55 -12.49
CA PHE A 9 -14.10 -13.80 -12.37
C PHE A 9 -13.44 -13.92 -11.00
N TYR A 10 -12.73 -12.88 -10.56
CA TYR A 10 -12.11 -12.88 -9.23
C TYR A 10 -13.16 -12.98 -8.14
N ARG A 11 -14.27 -12.24 -8.24
CA ARG A 11 -15.39 -12.37 -7.30
C ARG A 11 -15.96 -13.79 -7.26
N GLN A 12 -16.05 -14.47 -8.39
CA GLN A 12 -16.57 -15.83 -8.48
C GLN A 12 -15.58 -16.85 -7.91
N VAL A 13 -14.28 -16.69 -8.17
CA VAL A 13 -13.22 -17.51 -7.53
C VAL A 13 -13.25 -17.33 -6.01
N LEU A 14 -13.35 -16.09 -5.54
CA LEU A 14 -13.41 -15.78 -4.11
C LEU A 14 -14.66 -16.38 -3.45
N ALA A 15 -15.81 -16.37 -4.14
CA ALA A 15 -17.04 -16.98 -3.63
C ALA A 15 -16.97 -18.52 -3.52
N VAL A 16 -16.17 -19.18 -4.36
CA VAL A 16 -16.04 -20.65 -4.39
C VAL A 16 -14.93 -21.16 -3.46
N CYS A 17 -14.03 -20.28 -3.01
CA CYS A 17 -12.89 -20.63 -2.15
C CYS A 17 -13.00 -19.94 -0.77
N PRO A 18 -13.92 -20.37 0.11
CA PRO A 18 -14.11 -19.73 1.42
C PRO A 18 -12.92 -19.89 2.38
N GLN A 19 -12.05 -20.87 2.12
CA GLN A 19 -10.83 -21.13 2.88
C GLN A 19 -9.61 -20.40 2.29
N LEU A 20 -9.81 -19.49 1.33
CA LEU A 20 -8.72 -18.77 0.69
C LEU A 20 -8.05 -17.83 1.70
N GLN A 21 -6.82 -18.17 2.03
CA GLN A 21 -6.01 -17.48 3.02
C GLN A 21 -5.15 -16.37 2.41
N ALA A 22 -4.61 -16.58 1.20
CA ALA A 22 -3.77 -15.61 0.52
C ALA A 22 -4.31 -15.32 -0.88
N LEU A 23 -4.44 -14.03 -1.22
CA LEU A 23 -4.83 -13.56 -2.55
C LEU A 23 -3.73 -12.70 -3.15
N HIS A 24 -3.12 -13.17 -4.23
CA HIS A 24 -2.07 -12.45 -4.93
C HIS A 24 -2.54 -12.10 -6.34
N LEU A 25 -2.74 -10.82 -6.59
CA LEU A 25 -3.07 -10.27 -7.91
C LEU A 25 -1.81 -9.64 -8.49
N ARG A 26 -1.33 -10.14 -9.63
CA ARG A 26 -0.10 -9.64 -10.27
C ARG A 26 -0.31 -9.33 -11.74
N ARG A 27 0.20 -8.18 -12.20
CA ARG A 27 0.22 -7.74 -13.61
C ARG A 27 -1.15 -7.80 -14.30
N TYR A 28 -2.21 -7.62 -13.52
CA TYR A 28 -3.56 -7.55 -14.03
C TYR A 28 -3.75 -6.19 -14.71
N SER A 29 -4.09 -6.16 -16.00
CA SER A 29 -4.36 -4.89 -16.68
C SER A 29 -5.79 -4.45 -16.38
N SER A 30 -6.02 -3.95 -15.16
CA SER A 30 -7.29 -3.32 -14.82
C SER A 30 -7.61 -2.17 -15.78
N PRO A 31 -8.89 -1.98 -16.14
CA PRO A 31 -9.32 -0.70 -16.71
C PRO A 31 -8.83 0.45 -15.81
N TRP A 32 -8.42 1.56 -16.44
CA TRP A 32 -8.11 2.79 -15.71
C TRP A 32 -9.29 3.14 -14.79
N TYR A 33 -8.98 3.55 -13.55
CA TYR A 33 -9.96 3.91 -12.53
C TYR A 33 -10.75 2.77 -11.88
N ALA A 34 -10.45 1.50 -12.15
CA ALA A 34 -11.21 0.43 -11.49
C ALA A 34 -10.90 0.33 -9.99
N THR A 35 -11.89 -0.12 -9.24
CA THR A 35 -11.79 -0.38 -7.80
C THR A 35 -11.83 -1.89 -7.55
N LEU A 36 -10.86 -2.40 -6.82
CA LEU A 36 -10.93 -3.74 -6.23
C LEU A 36 -11.71 -3.66 -4.92
N VAL A 37 -12.73 -4.49 -4.75
CA VAL A 37 -13.47 -4.61 -3.50
C VAL A 37 -13.24 -6.00 -2.92
N VAL A 38 -12.67 -6.06 -1.72
CA VAL A 38 -12.50 -7.29 -0.94
C VAL A 38 -13.57 -7.30 0.14
N ASP A 39 -14.53 -8.22 0.00
CA ASP A 39 -15.72 -8.29 0.82
C ASP A 39 -16.11 -9.76 1.04
N GLY A 40 -16.56 -10.10 2.25
CA GLY A 40 -16.93 -11.45 2.66
C GLY A 40 -15.78 -12.46 2.76
N MET A 41 -14.52 -12.02 2.83
CA MET A 41 -13.33 -12.87 2.83
C MET A 41 -12.83 -13.13 4.26
N LEU A 42 -13.53 -14.01 4.99
CA LEU A 42 -13.33 -14.18 6.43
C LEU A 42 -11.98 -14.79 6.83
N GLU A 43 -11.42 -15.66 5.99
CA GLU A 43 -10.16 -16.38 6.25
C GLU A 43 -8.94 -15.73 5.57
N LEU A 44 -9.14 -14.62 4.86
CA LEU A 44 -8.07 -13.98 4.11
C LEU A 44 -7.13 -13.23 5.04
N TRP A 45 -5.94 -13.79 5.26
CA TRP A 45 -4.90 -13.19 6.09
C TRP A 45 -3.88 -12.36 5.31
N GLU A 46 -3.70 -12.64 4.00
CA GLU A 46 -2.72 -11.93 3.15
C GLU A 46 -3.31 -11.49 1.80
N LEU A 47 -3.10 -10.21 1.47
CA LEU A 47 -3.42 -9.63 0.17
C LEU A 47 -2.18 -8.99 -0.46
N VAL A 48 -1.89 -9.37 -1.71
CA VAL A 48 -0.84 -8.74 -2.53
C VAL A 48 -1.45 -8.21 -3.81
N VAL A 49 -1.25 -6.92 -4.08
CA VAL A 49 -1.65 -6.25 -5.32
C VAL A 49 -0.40 -5.70 -6.00
N ASP A 50 0.00 -6.28 -7.12
CA ASP A 50 1.25 -5.98 -7.82
C ASP A 50 0.96 -5.58 -9.26
N ARG A 51 1.23 -4.32 -9.61
CA ARG A 51 1.10 -3.77 -10.97
C ARG A 51 -0.26 -4.08 -11.59
N CYS A 52 -1.32 -3.92 -10.80
CA CYS A 52 -2.68 -4.27 -11.22
C CYS A 52 -3.48 -3.09 -11.80
N GLY A 53 -2.96 -1.86 -11.80
CA GLY A 53 -3.63 -0.69 -12.38
C GLY A 53 -4.93 -0.25 -11.69
N PHE A 54 -5.24 -0.78 -10.50
CA PHE A 54 -6.38 -0.32 -9.72
C PHE A 54 -6.17 1.11 -9.22
N LEU A 55 -7.21 1.93 -9.28
CA LEU A 55 -7.20 3.25 -8.62
C LEU A 55 -7.33 3.10 -7.12
N THR A 56 -8.23 2.23 -6.67
CA THR A 56 -8.51 2.04 -5.26
C THR A 56 -8.65 0.56 -4.95
N VAL A 57 -8.15 0.14 -3.79
CA VAL A 57 -8.51 -1.15 -3.18
C VAL A 57 -9.30 -0.85 -1.92
N ASN A 58 -10.51 -1.42 -1.82
CA ASN A 58 -11.44 -1.24 -0.71
C ASN A 58 -11.61 -2.56 0.04
N LEU A 59 -11.15 -2.58 1.29
CA LEU A 59 -11.16 -3.73 2.19
C LEU A 59 -12.34 -3.59 3.15
N ARG A 60 -13.46 -4.26 2.87
CA ARG A 60 -14.73 -4.08 3.61
C ARG A 60 -14.95 -5.10 4.71
N ALA A 61 -14.84 -6.40 4.38
CA ALA A 61 -15.06 -7.49 5.32
C ALA A 61 -14.01 -8.58 5.12
N ALA A 62 -12.86 -8.40 5.77
CA ALA A 62 -11.76 -9.35 5.84
C ALA A 62 -11.11 -9.29 7.24
N PRO A 63 -11.78 -9.83 8.28
CA PRO A 63 -11.38 -9.62 9.67
C PRO A 63 -10.10 -10.30 10.11
N THR A 64 -9.61 -11.29 9.37
CA THR A 64 -8.34 -11.95 9.62
C THR A 64 -7.19 -11.35 8.83
N LEU A 65 -7.44 -10.31 8.03
CA LEU A 65 -6.46 -9.72 7.14
C LEU A 65 -5.38 -8.99 7.94
N GLU A 66 -4.21 -9.62 8.06
CA GLU A 66 -3.08 -9.08 8.78
C GLU A 66 -2.04 -8.45 7.87
N ARG A 67 -1.93 -8.92 6.62
CA ARG A 67 -0.83 -8.53 5.72
C ARG A 67 -1.36 -7.98 4.41
N VAL A 68 -0.98 -6.75 4.10
CA VAL A 68 -1.30 -6.11 2.82
C VAL A 68 -0.02 -5.61 2.17
N ALA A 69 0.21 -6.00 0.92
CA ALA A 69 1.31 -5.49 0.10
C ALA A 69 0.81 -4.90 -1.21
N CYS A 70 1.29 -3.71 -1.53
CA CYS A 70 0.95 -2.97 -2.74
C CYS A 70 2.24 -2.62 -3.49
N VAL A 71 2.34 -3.03 -4.75
CA VAL A 71 3.50 -2.78 -5.62
C VAL A 71 3.04 -2.05 -6.88
N ASP A 72 3.57 -0.84 -7.12
CA ASP A 72 3.25 0.02 -8.27
C ASP A 72 1.74 0.20 -8.50
N GLY A 73 1.04 0.60 -7.44
CA GLY A 73 -0.42 0.75 -7.35
C GLY A 73 -0.95 0.19 -6.02
N PRO A 74 -2.20 0.43 -5.58
CA PRO A 74 -3.23 1.35 -6.11
C PRO A 74 -2.96 2.81 -5.71
N ILE A 75 -3.83 3.76 -6.12
CA ILE A 75 -3.77 5.18 -5.69
C ILE A 75 -4.26 5.41 -4.27
N ALA A 76 -5.15 4.55 -3.78
CA ALA A 76 -5.65 4.62 -2.42
C ALA A 76 -5.97 3.24 -1.86
N LEU A 77 -5.79 3.08 -0.55
CA LEU A 77 -6.32 1.97 0.23
C LEU A 77 -7.42 2.48 1.16
N ALA A 78 -8.62 1.94 0.98
CA ALA A 78 -9.74 2.21 1.86
C ALA A 78 -9.95 1.01 2.79
N PHE A 79 -9.81 1.24 4.08
CA PHE A 79 -10.13 0.27 5.13
C PHE A 79 -11.55 0.60 5.60
N GLY A 80 -12.52 -0.26 5.25
CA GLY A 80 -13.90 -0.17 5.69
C GLY A 80 -14.04 -0.56 7.17
N GLU A 81 -15.05 -1.36 7.51
CA GLU A 81 -15.27 -1.82 8.89
C GLU A 81 -14.43 -3.05 9.29
N ALA A 82 -13.58 -3.56 8.40
CA ALA A 82 -12.73 -4.70 8.69
C ALA A 82 -11.69 -4.38 9.80
N PRO A 83 -11.38 -5.35 10.70
CA PRO A 83 -10.11 -5.40 11.41
C PRO A 83 -8.95 -5.25 10.44
N ARG A 84 -7.98 -4.45 10.85
CA ARG A 84 -7.08 -3.73 9.95
C ARG A 84 -5.69 -4.36 9.99
N PRO A 85 -4.92 -4.31 8.89
CA PRO A 85 -3.71 -5.11 8.78
C PRO A 85 -2.69 -4.72 9.84
N ALA A 86 -2.11 -5.72 10.50
CA ALA A 86 -0.96 -5.56 11.36
C ALA A 86 0.26 -5.07 10.56
N CYS A 87 0.40 -5.52 9.32
CA CYS A 87 1.54 -5.24 8.45
C CYS A 87 1.08 -4.66 7.10
N LEU A 88 1.53 -3.45 6.80
CA LEU A 88 1.31 -2.80 5.51
C LEU A 88 2.64 -2.58 4.78
N SER A 89 2.73 -3.03 3.53
CA SER A 89 3.89 -2.83 2.65
C SER A 89 3.49 -2.05 1.40
N LEU A 90 4.18 -0.93 1.18
CA LEU A 90 3.95 0.00 0.07
C LEU A 90 5.24 0.12 -0.73
N THR A 91 5.25 -0.43 -1.95
CA THR A 91 6.38 -0.35 -2.88
C THR A 91 5.96 0.38 -4.14
N TYR A 92 6.55 1.54 -4.45
CA TYR A 92 6.15 2.35 -5.60
C TYR A 92 7.35 2.95 -6.30
N ALA A 93 7.44 2.73 -7.60
CA ALA A 93 8.34 3.45 -8.50
C ALA A 93 7.55 4.46 -9.33
N LEU A 94 7.83 5.75 -9.16
CA LEU A 94 7.28 6.77 -10.06
C LEU A 94 8.11 6.80 -11.35
N ASP A 95 7.51 6.36 -12.46
CA ASP A 95 8.01 6.57 -13.82
C ASP A 95 7.20 7.66 -14.55
N ASP A 96 7.64 8.03 -15.76
CA ASP A 96 6.98 9.05 -16.60
C ASP A 96 5.53 8.71 -16.99
N ARG A 97 5.05 7.48 -16.73
CA ARG A 97 3.67 7.06 -17.02
C ARG A 97 2.71 7.43 -15.89
N LEU A 98 3.21 7.74 -14.70
CA LEU A 98 2.44 8.08 -13.50
C LEU A 98 2.30 9.60 -13.28
N VAL A 99 2.54 10.42 -14.30
CA VAL A 99 2.43 11.90 -14.25
C VAL A 99 1.05 12.42 -13.81
N LEU A 100 0.00 11.59 -13.91
CA LEU A 100 -1.34 11.92 -13.41
C LEU A 100 -1.44 11.90 -11.87
N VAL A 101 -0.44 11.38 -11.18
CA VAL A 101 -0.39 11.24 -9.71
C VAL A 101 0.40 12.40 -9.06
N ARG A 102 0.37 13.58 -9.67
CA ARG A 102 0.87 14.79 -9.01
C ARG A 102 0.09 14.96 -7.69
N ASN A 103 0.82 15.04 -6.58
CA ASN A 103 0.29 15.11 -5.21
C ASN A 103 -0.16 13.77 -4.62
N TRP A 104 0.61 12.70 -4.82
CA TRP A 104 0.43 11.49 -4.01
C TRP A 104 0.53 11.83 -2.53
N LYS A 105 -0.42 11.33 -1.75
CA LYS A 105 -0.46 11.50 -0.31
C LYS A 105 -0.37 10.14 0.33
N LEU A 106 0.63 9.97 1.20
CA LEU A 106 0.75 8.75 1.97
C LEU A 106 -0.51 8.47 2.82
N SER A 107 -1.18 9.53 3.28
CA SER A 107 -2.42 9.43 4.05
C SER A 107 -3.53 8.65 3.33
N CYS A 108 -3.53 8.60 2.00
CA CYS A 108 -4.48 7.82 1.21
C CYS A 108 -4.31 6.30 1.34
N HIS A 109 -3.22 5.84 1.96
CA HIS A 109 -2.94 4.41 2.18
C HIS A 109 -2.96 4.00 3.64
N LEU A 110 -2.92 4.94 4.57
CA LEU A 110 -2.75 4.62 5.98
C LEU A 110 -4.08 4.47 6.72
N GLY A 111 -5.16 5.05 6.19
CA GLY A 111 -6.52 4.93 6.74
C GLY A 111 -6.59 5.19 8.25
N ASP A 112 -7.75 4.92 8.83
CA ASP A 112 -7.83 4.66 10.26
C ASP A 112 -7.38 3.21 10.43
N THR A 113 -6.30 2.90 11.15
CA THR A 113 -5.68 1.56 11.28
C THR A 113 -5.00 1.34 12.66
N PRO A 114 -5.75 1.32 13.78
CA PRO A 114 -5.17 1.26 15.12
C PRO A 114 -4.44 -0.05 15.43
N ALA A 115 -4.74 -1.12 14.68
CA ALA A 115 -4.09 -2.43 14.83
C ALA A 115 -2.78 -2.54 14.02
N MET A 116 -2.46 -1.60 13.13
CA MET A 116 -1.25 -1.65 12.32
C MET A 116 -0.03 -1.47 13.21
N THR A 117 0.84 -2.47 13.27
CA THR A 117 2.07 -2.48 14.06
C THR A 117 3.31 -2.23 13.22
N GLU A 118 3.28 -2.59 11.94
CA GLU A 118 4.40 -2.46 11.03
C GLU A 118 4.00 -1.79 9.71
N LEU A 119 4.81 -0.82 9.29
CA LEU A 119 4.72 -0.16 8.00
C LEU A 119 6.06 -0.27 7.25
N PHE A 120 6.02 -0.85 6.06
CA PHE A 120 7.15 -0.97 5.15
C PHE A 120 6.92 -0.07 3.94
N VAL A 121 7.91 0.75 3.63
CA VAL A 121 7.85 1.74 2.57
C VAL A 121 9.11 1.61 1.72
N CYS A 122 8.92 1.28 0.44
CA CYS A 122 9.94 1.34 -0.61
C CYS A 122 9.41 2.27 -1.68
N PHE A 123 9.95 3.47 -1.79
CA PHE A 123 9.47 4.42 -2.76
C PHE A 123 10.70 4.84 -3.58
N THR A 124 10.57 4.86 -4.91
CA THR A 124 11.61 5.32 -5.84
C THR A 124 11.04 6.31 -6.84
N GLY A 125 11.82 7.30 -7.28
CA GLY A 125 11.36 8.33 -8.22
C GLY A 125 11.92 9.74 -7.99
N PRO A 126 11.50 10.73 -8.80
CA PRO A 126 11.98 12.12 -8.72
C PRO A 126 11.72 12.77 -7.35
N PRO A 127 12.48 13.78 -6.92
CA PRO A 127 12.21 14.45 -5.64
C PRO A 127 10.78 15.04 -5.52
N ARG A 128 10.19 14.96 -4.32
CA ARG A 128 8.90 15.61 -3.93
C ARG A 128 7.63 15.13 -4.63
N TRP A 129 7.66 13.98 -5.30
CA TRP A 129 6.44 13.41 -5.89
C TRP A 129 5.40 12.97 -4.84
N MET A 130 5.87 12.71 -3.61
CA MET A 130 5.04 12.41 -2.46
C MET A 130 4.96 13.60 -1.52
N THR A 131 3.76 13.82 -0.97
CA THR A 131 3.50 14.86 0.02
C THR A 131 3.10 14.25 1.35
N SER A 132 3.57 14.84 2.45
CA SER A 132 3.29 14.44 3.84
C SER A 132 1.92 14.87 4.35
N GLY A 133 0.94 15.09 3.46
CA GLY A 133 -0.36 15.66 3.81
C GLY A 133 -0.93 15.05 5.11
N PRO A 134 -1.71 15.83 5.89
CA PRO A 134 -2.10 15.44 7.24
C PRO A 134 -2.71 14.03 7.26
N LEU A 135 -2.29 13.22 8.22
CA LEU A 135 -2.91 11.92 8.45
C LEU A 135 -4.37 12.12 8.84
N HIS A 136 -5.22 11.23 8.35
CA HIS A 136 -6.65 11.27 8.64
C HIS A 136 -6.99 10.77 10.05
N SER A 137 -6.04 10.08 10.68
CA SER A 137 -6.23 9.34 11.94
C SER A 137 -4.87 9.04 12.59
N PRO A 138 -4.82 8.91 13.92
CA PRO A 138 -3.63 8.46 14.62
C PRO A 138 -3.32 6.99 14.29
N LEU A 139 -2.08 6.58 14.51
CA LEU A 139 -1.57 5.22 14.31
C LEU A 139 -1.12 4.63 15.67
N PRO A 140 -2.05 4.45 16.62
CA PRO A 140 -1.71 4.10 18.01
C PRO A 140 -0.98 2.76 18.14
N GLY A 141 -1.21 1.81 17.23
CA GLY A 141 -0.55 0.50 17.25
C GLY A 141 0.82 0.47 16.58
N LEU A 142 1.20 1.51 15.82
CA LEU A 142 2.38 1.45 14.97
C LEU A 142 3.65 1.48 15.81
N ARG A 143 4.42 0.40 15.75
CA ARG A 143 5.67 0.20 16.49
C ARG A 143 6.90 0.28 15.59
N ARG A 144 6.76 -0.12 14.33
CA ARG A 144 7.89 -0.25 13.41
C ARG A 144 7.64 0.41 12.07
N LEU A 145 8.56 1.27 11.65
CA LEU A 145 8.60 1.85 10.32
C LEU A 145 9.90 1.43 9.64
N VAL A 146 9.79 0.80 8.47
CA VAL A 146 10.92 0.46 7.61
C VAL A 146 10.83 1.28 6.34
N VAL A 147 11.86 2.07 6.08
CA VAL A 147 12.01 2.88 4.87
C VAL A 147 13.21 2.38 4.09
N THR A 148 12.99 2.07 2.82
CA THR A 148 13.98 1.48 1.92
C THR A 148 14.07 2.31 0.65
N ASP A 149 15.24 2.30 0.01
CA ASP A 149 15.51 2.94 -1.28
C ASP A 149 15.24 4.46 -1.33
N MET A 150 15.34 5.14 -0.18
CA MET A 150 15.06 6.58 -0.09
C MET A 150 16.21 7.43 -0.68
N PRO A 151 16.00 8.15 -1.79
CA PRO A 151 16.99 9.06 -2.35
C PRO A 151 17.32 10.19 -1.37
N SER A 152 18.58 10.63 -1.36
CA SER A 152 19.06 11.70 -0.46
C SER A 152 18.35 13.05 -0.65
N THR A 153 17.75 13.27 -1.82
CA THR A 153 17.05 14.51 -2.20
C THR A 153 15.57 14.53 -1.81
N TRP A 154 15.08 13.51 -1.10
CA TRP A 154 13.67 13.39 -0.78
C TRP A 154 13.22 14.19 0.42
N ASP A 155 11.94 14.54 0.39
CA ASP A 155 11.27 15.22 1.49
C ASP A 155 11.10 14.25 2.67
N VAL A 156 11.75 14.57 3.78
CA VAL A 156 11.70 13.82 5.05
C VAL A 156 10.58 14.33 5.97
N SER A 157 9.65 15.13 5.47
CA SER A 157 8.48 15.58 6.22
C SER A 157 7.48 14.45 6.50
N TRP A 158 7.32 13.50 5.57
CA TRP A 158 6.32 12.43 5.71
C TRP A 158 6.65 11.39 6.79
N PRO A 159 7.90 10.92 6.98
CA PRO A 159 8.20 10.01 8.08
C PRO A 159 7.93 10.70 9.42
N ARG A 160 8.27 11.99 9.54
CA ARG A 160 7.98 12.78 10.74
C ARG A 160 6.49 12.79 11.07
N VAL A 161 5.63 13.03 10.08
CA VAL A 161 4.16 13.01 10.26
C VAL A 161 3.66 11.65 10.76
N ILE A 162 4.25 10.53 10.31
CA ILE A 162 3.93 9.19 10.83
C ILE A 162 4.34 9.07 12.29
N LEU A 163 5.58 9.46 12.61
CA LEU A 163 6.13 9.34 13.97
C LEU A 163 5.32 10.17 14.97
N GLU A 164 4.92 11.38 14.60
CA GLU A 164 4.07 12.24 15.43
C GLU A 164 2.67 11.64 15.68
N ALA A 165 2.18 10.79 14.78
CA ALA A 165 0.89 10.10 14.91
C ALA A 165 0.98 8.72 15.57
N ALA A 166 2.18 8.22 15.88
CA ALA A 166 2.43 6.87 16.39
C ALA A 166 2.98 6.91 17.84
N PRO A 167 2.11 7.01 18.86
CA PRO A 167 2.54 7.12 20.26
C PRO A 167 3.26 5.88 20.80
N SER A 168 3.06 4.71 20.20
CA SER A 168 3.71 3.44 20.60
C SER A 168 4.90 3.08 19.71
N PHE A 169 5.48 4.07 19.02
CA PHE A 169 6.59 3.82 18.10
C PHE A 169 7.85 3.37 18.83
N GLU A 170 8.48 2.30 18.32
CA GLU A 170 9.64 1.65 18.93
C GLU A 170 10.87 1.68 18.01
N MET A 171 10.69 1.50 16.69
CA MET A 171 11.81 1.26 15.78
C MET A 171 11.62 1.91 14.40
N LEU A 172 12.61 2.74 14.01
CA LEU A 172 12.79 3.22 12.64
C LEU A 172 14.00 2.54 11.99
N VAL A 173 13.79 1.86 10.88
CA VAL A 173 14.87 1.32 10.04
C VAL A 173 14.89 2.10 8.74
N SER A 174 16.01 2.72 8.41
CA SER A 174 16.24 3.38 7.12
C SER A 174 17.41 2.70 6.43
N THR A 175 17.17 2.22 5.21
CA THR A 175 18.22 1.65 4.36
C THR A 175 18.31 2.48 3.09
N GLN A 176 19.49 3.06 2.84
CA GLN A 176 19.81 3.66 1.56
C GLN A 176 20.58 2.64 0.74
N VAL A 177 20.24 2.49 -0.54
CA VAL A 177 21.20 1.95 -1.51
C VAL A 177 22.28 3.01 -1.65
N MET A 178 23.49 2.71 -1.19
CA MET A 178 24.68 3.43 -1.65
C MET A 178 24.66 3.34 -3.17
N VAL A 179 24.44 4.47 -3.83
CA VAL A 179 24.81 4.60 -5.23
C VAL A 179 26.33 4.43 -5.24
N GLU A 180 26.81 3.24 -5.57
CA GLU A 180 28.17 3.11 -6.06
C GLU A 180 28.31 4.05 -7.24
N LEU A 181 29.15 5.07 -7.08
CA LEU A 181 29.68 5.86 -8.17
C LEU A 181 30.40 4.91 -9.12
N GLN A 182 29.69 4.37 -10.11
CA GLN A 182 30.31 3.81 -11.30
C GLN A 182 30.48 4.96 -12.28
N VAL A 183 31.63 5.63 -12.14
CA VAL A 183 32.25 6.43 -13.20
C VAL A 183 32.47 5.51 -14.39
N TRP A 184 31.86 5.84 -15.53
CA TRP A 184 32.33 5.48 -16.86
C TRP A 184 32.16 6.70 -17.77
#